data_AF-A0AAP7NAU2-F1
#
_entry.id   AF-A0AAP7NAU2-F1
#
_cell.length_a   1.000
_cell.length_b   1.000
_cell.length_c   1.000
_cell.angle_alpha   90.00
_cell.angle_beta   90.00
_cell.angle_gamma   90.00
#
_symmetry.space_group_name_H-M   'P 1'
#
loop_
_entity.id
_entity.type
_entity.pdbx_description
1 polymer ?
#
loop_
_entity_poly.entity_id
_entity_poly.type
_entity_poly.pdbx_seq_one_letter_code
_entity_poly.pdbx_strand_id
1 'polypeptide(L)'
;MKDRRVLLGFIFICIGIAFFLQKAGVIHISAGSAWPFLFIIMSAGFHAGFIFVKKAPEQAGLLVPGGMFLVLGCLFWFETATGWAYSAMTWPVYIWAPALGLFELWYFGGRKTGALIPALILTAAGALCFAGMLMTGLWPLLIVAAALVFHAAAFMQPKKRTGLLIPGGIMLVTGGLLWFETLTDWTYANVSWPVYLFAVAFGLFEAWMFGRKQRGLLASAAVLCAIGIFGIFTNANEVISERGWPALILLLAAAFHIPIFGPKPVKSAGLLVPGGILLITGLLFVFETATNWSYSGVTWPVYLLAAAFGLFELWLFGGKQKALLIPIAVLTLTALCFMMTYQPIVPVSVFWPALFVLIGIALMAFPKKKRGA
;
A
#
# COMPACT_ATOMS: atom_id res chain seq x y z
N MET A 1 -26.47 0.15 37.06
CA MET A 1 -26.18 1.22 36.07
C MET A 1 -25.89 2.57 36.74
N LYS A 2 -26.59 2.94 37.81
CA LYS A 2 -26.40 4.20 38.56
C LYS A 2 -24.98 4.34 39.13
N ASP A 3 -24.48 3.33 39.84
CA ASP A 3 -23.17 3.38 40.52
C ASP A 3 -21.98 3.50 39.56
N ARG A 4 -22.11 2.99 38.34
CA ARG A 4 -21.07 3.06 37.30
C ARG A 4 -20.96 4.44 36.67
N ARG A 5 -22.07 5.15 36.51
CA ARG A 5 -22.06 6.56 36.07
C ARG A 5 -21.48 7.46 37.15
N VAL A 6 -21.73 7.13 38.41
CA VAL A 6 -21.11 7.81 39.56
C VAL A 6 -19.59 7.58 39.58
N LEU A 7 -19.12 6.35 39.36
CA LEU A 7 -17.68 6.06 39.30
C LEU A 7 -16.98 6.76 38.12
N LEU A 8 -17.56 6.70 36.91
CA LEU A 8 -17.01 7.41 35.75
C LEU A 8 -17.02 8.92 35.96
N GLY A 9 -18.12 9.46 36.48
CA GLY A 9 -18.22 10.87 36.85
C GLY A 9 -17.16 11.29 37.87
N PHE A 10 -16.95 10.47 38.90
CA PHE A 10 -15.91 10.69 39.91
C PHE A 10 -14.50 10.70 39.29
N ILE A 11 -14.18 9.76 38.41
CA ILE A 11 -12.89 9.73 37.71
C ILE A 11 -12.68 11.00 36.87
N PHE A 12 -13.68 11.43 36.10
CA PHE A 12 -13.61 12.66 35.32
C PHE A 12 -13.47 13.91 36.20
N ILE A 13 -14.14 13.94 37.36
CA ILE A 13 -14.01 15.01 38.34
C ILE A 13 -12.60 15.05 38.91
N CYS A 14 -12.02 13.91 39.31
CA CYS A 14 -10.65 13.84 39.81
C CYS A 14 -9.63 14.28 38.76
N ILE A 15 -9.80 13.87 37.49
CA ILE A 15 -8.97 14.31 36.36
C ILE A 15 -9.09 15.83 36.20
N GLY A 16 -10.32 16.36 36.18
CA GLY A 16 -10.56 17.80 36.06
C GLY A 16 -9.94 18.62 37.19
N ILE A 17 -10.04 18.15 38.44
CA ILE A 17 -9.41 18.77 39.62
C ILE A 17 -7.89 18.76 39.46
N ALA A 18 -7.28 17.65 39.03
CA ALA A 18 -5.84 17.58 38.81
C ALA A 18 -5.36 18.59 37.75
N PHE A 19 -6.05 18.70 36.60
CA PHE A 19 -5.75 19.72 35.59
C PHE A 19 -5.90 21.15 36.11
N PHE A 20 -6.92 21.41 36.94
CA PHE A 20 -7.15 22.73 37.54
C PHE A 20 -6.06 23.09 38.54
N LEU A 21 -5.68 22.16 39.43
CA LEU A 21 -4.57 22.33 40.39
C LEU A 21 -3.23 22.54 39.69
N GLN A 22 -3.03 21.90 38.53
CA GLN A 22 -1.83 22.11 37.70
C GLN A 22 -1.80 23.54 37.12
N LYS A 23 -2.92 24.01 36.56
CA LYS A 23 -3.04 25.38 36.05
C LYS A 23 -2.90 26.44 37.16
N ALA A 24 -3.36 26.13 38.37
CA ALA A 24 -3.25 26.97 39.55
C ALA A 24 -1.84 26.97 40.17
N GLY A 25 -0.89 26.19 39.65
CA GLY A 25 0.48 26.12 40.15
C GLY A 25 0.64 25.34 41.46
N VAL A 26 -0.39 24.62 41.92
CA VAL A 26 -0.37 23.81 43.14
C VAL A 26 0.37 22.48 42.91
N ILE A 27 0.25 21.93 41.71
CA ILE A 27 0.99 20.73 41.29
C ILE A 27 1.74 21.00 39.98
N HIS A 28 3.03 20.66 39.94
CA HIS A 28 3.84 20.76 38.73
C HIS A 28 3.87 19.42 38.00
N ILE A 29 2.73 19.02 37.43
CA ILE A 29 2.72 17.96 36.41
C ILE A 29 3.16 18.65 35.12
N SER A 30 4.25 18.21 34.47
CA SER A 30 4.51 18.71 33.12
C SER A 30 3.42 18.11 32.22
N ALA A 31 2.65 18.93 31.50
CA ALA A 31 1.65 18.41 30.55
C ALA A 31 2.31 17.46 29.52
N GLY A 32 3.60 17.66 29.25
CA GLY A 32 4.44 16.76 28.46
C GLY A 32 4.70 15.37 29.07
N SER A 33 4.45 15.15 30.36
CA SER A 33 4.61 13.84 31.03
C SER A 33 3.33 13.01 31.13
N ALA A 34 2.16 13.65 31.05
CA ALA A 34 0.88 13.00 31.34
C ALA A 34 0.18 12.41 30.11
N TRP A 35 0.53 12.83 28.90
CA TRP A 35 -0.12 12.37 27.66
C TRP A 35 -0.06 10.84 27.42
N PRO A 36 0.96 10.07 27.85
CA PRO A 36 0.94 8.61 27.65
C PRO A 36 -0.18 7.91 28.43
N PHE A 37 -0.66 8.50 29.53
CA PHE A 37 -1.80 7.97 30.27
C PHE A 37 -3.09 7.97 29.44
N LEU A 38 -3.22 8.86 28.44
CA LEU A 38 -4.37 8.84 27.55
C LEU A 38 -4.47 7.51 26.81
N PHE A 39 -3.34 6.97 26.36
CA PHE A 39 -3.28 5.66 25.69
C PHE A 39 -3.67 4.52 26.64
N ILE A 40 -3.17 4.55 27.89
CA ILE A 40 -3.54 3.54 28.91
C ILE A 40 -5.04 3.61 29.25
N ILE A 41 -5.59 4.82 29.42
CA ILE A 41 -7.02 5.03 29.68
C ILE A 41 -7.87 4.55 28.50
N MET A 42 -7.46 4.85 27.26
CA MET A 42 -8.13 4.36 26.05
C MET A 42 -8.09 2.83 25.98
N SER A 43 -6.93 2.22 26.23
CA SER A 43 -6.79 0.76 26.30
C SER A 43 -7.74 0.15 27.33
N ALA A 44 -7.76 0.69 28.55
CA ALA A 44 -8.67 0.25 29.60
C ALA A 44 -10.14 0.41 29.18
N GLY A 45 -10.48 1.49 28.47
CA GLY A 45 -11.82 1.71 27.91
C GLY A 45 -12.25 0.63 26.92
N PHE A 46 -11.40 0.25 25.97
CA PHE A 46 -11.67 -0.82 25.00
C PHE A 46 -11.81 -2.19 25.68
N HIS A 47 -10.90 -2.52 26.60
CA HIS A 47 -10.96 -3.76 27.39
C HIS A 47 -12.21 -3.83 28.27
N ALA A 48 -12.55 -2.72 28.95
CA ALA A 48 -13.77 -2.62 29.75
C ALA A 48 -15.01 -2.76 28.86
N GLY A 49 -15.02 -2.14 27.67
CA GLY A 49 -16.06 -2.31 26.65
C GLY A 49 -16.29 -3.77 26.30
N PHE A 50 -15.22 -4.51 26.01
CA PHE A 50 -15.28 -5.95 25.74
C PHE A 50 -15.83 -6.76 26.93
N ILE A 51 -15.43 -6.43 28.17
CA ILE A 51 -15.96 -7.07 29.38
C ILE A 51 -17.45 -6.74 29.58
N PHE A 52 -17.89 -5.51 29.28
CA PHE A 52 -19.28 -5.07 29.43
C PHE A 52 -20.22 -5.74 28.44
N VAL A 53 -19.74 -6.11 27.25
CA VAL A 53 -20.47 -6.96 26.30
C VAL A 53 -20.33 -8.45 26.63
N LYS A 54 -20.02 -8.79 27.89
CA LYS A 54 -19.88 -10.16 28.41
C LYS A 54 -18.88 -11.02 27.64
N LYS A 55 -17.82 -10.41 27.10
CA LYS A 55 -16.75 -11.09 26.35
C LYS A 55 -17.27 -11.85 25.12
N ALA A 56 -18.30 -11.31 24.45
CA ALA A 56 -18.83 -11.89 23.21
C ALA A 56 -17.75 -11.98 22.12
N PRO A 57 -17.44 -13.16 21.56
CA PRO A 57 -16.37 -13.34 20.57
C PRO A 57 -16.51 -12.44 19.33
N GLU A 58 -17.73 -12.09 18.93
CA GLU A 58 -18.02 -11.20 17.80
C GLU A 58 -17.54 -9.77 18.06
N GLN A 59 -17.42 -9.38 19.33
CA GLN A 59 -16.97 -8.06 19.77
C GLN A 59 -15.48 -8.05 20.15
N ALA A 60 -14.76 -9.16 19.98
CA ALA A 60 -13.32 -9.22 20.26
C ALA A 60 -12.50 -8.27 19.38
N GLY A 61 -13.07 -7.75 18.28
CA GLY A 61 -12.49 -6.66 17.49
C GLY A 61 -12.19 -5.40 18.29
N LEU A 62 -12.92 -5.14 19.39
CA LEU A 62 -12.63 -4.04 20.32
C LEU A 62 -11.26 -4.17 21.00
N LEU A 63 -10.74 -5.39 21.15
CA LEU A 63 -9.45 -5.63 21.79
C LEU A 63 -8.27 -5.28 20.87
N VAL A 64 -8.47 -5.18 19.55
CA VAL A 64 -7.39 -4.77 18.64
C VAL A 64 -6.85 -3.38 19.00
N PRO A 65 -7.66 -2.31 19.01
CA PRO A 65 -7.21 -1.02 19.51
C PRO A 65 -6.87 -1.05 21.02
N GLY A 66 -7.53 -1.91 21.80
CA GLY A 66 -7.23 -2.12 23.23
C GLY A 66 -5.77 -2.51 23.47
N GLY A 67 -5.31 -3.62 22.91
CA GLY A 67 -3.94 -4.11 23.02
C GLY A 67 -2.93 -3.16 22.37
N MET A 68 -3.26 -2.54 21.24
CA MET A 68 -2.40 -1.53 20.61
C MET A 68 -2.12 -0.36 21.54
N PHE A 69 -3.17 0.25 22.11
CA PHE A 69 -3.01 1.37 23.03
C PHE A 69 -2.34 0.98 24.34
N LEU A 70 -2.44 -0.28 24.76
CA LEU A 70 -1.73 -0.77 25.95
C LEU A 70 -0.22 -0.72 25.72
N VAL A 71 0.26 -1.33 24.64
CA VAL A 71 1.69 -1.38 24.31
C VAL A 71 2.24 0.02 24.06
N LEU A 72 1.53 0.83 23.26
CA LEU A 72 1.93 2.21 22.97
C LEU A 72 1.93 3.07 24.22
N GLY A 73 0.93 2.95 25.09
CA GLY A 73 0.89 3.69 26.35
C GLY A 73 2.05 3.34 27.27
N CYS A 74 2.39 2.05 27.40
CA CYS A 74 3.57 1.61 28.16
C CYS A 74 4.88 2.13 27.55
N LEU A 75 5.02 2.05 26.23
CA LEU A 75 6.19 2.56 25.51
C LEU A 75 6.34 4.07 25.71
N PHE A 76 5.29 4.85 25.44
CA PHE A 76 5.34 6.30 25.56
C PHE A 76 5.52 6.77 27.00
N TRP A 77 4.99 6.02 27.97
CA TRP A 77 5.27 6.25 29.38
C TRP A 77 6.77 6.13 29.65
N PHE A 78 7.40 5.04 29.20
CA PHE A 78 8.83 4.82 29.33
C PHE A 78 9.67 5.87 28.58
N GLU A 79 9.35 6.18 27.32
CA GLU A 79 10.04 7.20 26.53
C GLU A 79 9.95 8.56 27.21
N THR A 80 8.76 8.95 27.65
CA THR A 80 8.57 10.23 28.31
C THR A 80 9.30 10.31 29.65
N ALA A 81 9.28 9.22 30.43
CA ALA A 81 10.00 9.13 31.70
C ALA A 81 11.54 9.19 31.54
N THR A 82 12.05 8.74 30.40
CA THR A 82 13.48 8.74 30.08
C THR A 82 13.90 9.94 29.23
N GLY A 83 12.99 10.90 28.98
CA GLY A 83 13.25 12.04 28.11
C GLY A 83 13.58 11.65 26.67
N TRP A 84 13.02 10.54 26.18
CA TRP A 84 13.20 9.95 24.85
C TRP A 84 14.62 9.46 24.55
N ALA A 85 15.45 9.30 25.59
CA ALA A 85 16.85 8.91 25.46
C ALA A 85 17.05 7.53 24.79
N TYR A 86 16.05 6.65 24.88
CA TYR A 86 16.10 5.27 24.36
C TYR A 86 15.26 5.04 23.11
N SER A 87 14.69 6.08 22.51
CA SER A 87 13.81 6.00 21.34
C SER A 87 14.44 5.23 20.16
N ALA A 88 15.76 5.34 19.99
CA ALA A 88 16.52 4.60 18.98
C ALA A 88 16.56 3.07 19.22
N MET A 89 16.40 2.62 20.47
CA MET A 89 16.42 1.21 20.85
C MET A 89 15.00 0.62 20.99
N THR A 90 14.01 1.43 21.35
CA THR A 90 12.66 0.97 21.66
C THR A 90 11.71 0.99 20.47
N TRP A 91 12.10 1.54 19.31
CA TRP A 91 11.24 1.58 18.13
C TRP A 91 10.64 0.22 17.71
N PRO A 92 11.29 -0.95 17.89
CA PRO A 92 10.67 -2.23 17.53
C PRO A 92 9.39 -2.52 18.34
N VAL A 93 9.20 -1.91 19.52
CA VAL A 93 7.98 -2.04 20.34
C VAL A 93 6.76 -1.52 19.59
N TYR A 94 6.90 -0.56 18.66
CA TYR A 94 5.80 -0.10 17.81
C TYR A 94 5.21 -1.23 16.96
N ILE A 95 6.02 -2.23 16.56
CA ILE A 95 5.58 -3.42 15.82
C ILE A 95 4.76 -4.35 16.72
N TRP A 96 5.12 -4.45 18.01
CA TRP A 96 4.42 -5.29 18.97
C TRP A 96 3.05 -4.74 19.39
N ALA A 97 2.78 -3.45 19.20
CA ALA A 97 1.47 -2.88 19.48
C ALA A 97 0.33 -3.53 18.66
N PRO A 98 0.36 -3.55 17.32
CA PRO A 98 -0.63 -4.31 16.54
C PRO A 98 -0.51 -5.83 16.75
N ALA A 99 0.67 -6.35 17.11
CA ALA A 99 0.83 -7.78 17.42
C ALA A 99 -0.02 -8.21 18.62
N LEU A 100 0.01 -7.44 19.72
CA LEU A 100 -0.80 -7.74 20.90
C LEU A 100 -2.30 -7.60 20.59
N GLY A 101 -2.72 -6.53 19.92
CA GLY A 101 -4.13 -6.35 19.56
C GLY A 101 -4.69 -7.49 18.70
N LEU A 102 -3.91 -7.97 17.72
CA LEU A 102 -4.30 -9.12 16.89
C LEU A 102 -4.25 -10.45 17.66
N PHE A 103 -3.32 -10.59 18.61
CA PHE A 103 -3.26 -11.75 19.50
C PHE A 103 -4.49 -11.81 20.42
N GLU A 104 -4.93 -10.68 20.99
CA GLU A 104 -6.14 -10.60 21.81
C GLU A 104 -7.39 -10.91 20.99
N LEU A 105 -7.48 -10.37 19.77
CA LEU A 105 -8.55 -10.73 18.81
C LEU A 105 -8.56 -12.23 18.53
N TRP A 106 -7.40 -12.86 18.33
CA TRP A 106 -7.34 -14.30 18.16
C TRP A 106 -7.80 -15.04 19.42
N TYR A 107 -7.25 -14.71 20.58
CA TYR A 107 -7.49 -15.44 21.81
C TYR A 107 -8.96 -15.37 22.25
N PHE A 108 -9.58 -14.20 22.16
CA PHE A 108 -10.96 -13.96 22.60
C PHE A 108 -12.00 -14.04 21.46
N GLY A 109 -11.61 -13.88 20.19
CA GLY A 109 -12.50 -13.89 19.02
C GLY A 109 -12.72 -15.27 18.40
N GLY A 110 -12.63 -16.34 19.20
CA GLY A 110 -12.88 -17.71 18.75
C GLY A 110 -11.69 -18.39 18.06
N ARG A 111 -10.45 -17.93 18.30
CA ARG A 111 -9.19 -18.58 17.88
C ARG A 111 -9.05 -18.84 16.39
N LYS A 112 -9.65 -17.98 15.56
CA LYS A 112 -9.52 -18.04 14.10
C LYS A 112 -8.08 -17.75 13.67
N THR A 113 -7.48 -18.65 12.90
CA THR A 113 -6.07 -18.56 12.45
C THR A 113 -5.75 -17.28 11.68
N GLY A 114 -6.75 -16.63 11.07
CA GLY A 114 -6.59 -15.38 10.32
C GLY A 114 -5.96 -14.23 11.11
N ALA A 115 -6.20 -14.13 12.42
CA ALA A 115 -5.58 -13.09 13.27
C ALA A 115 -4.25 -13.56 13.90
N LEU A 116 -4.11 -14.87 14.18
CA LEU A 116 -2.90 -15.43 14.80
C LEU A 116 -1.68 -15.30 13.90
N ILE A 117 -1.83 -15.58 12.61
CA ILE A 117 -0.70 -15.55 11.66
C ILE A 117 -0.06 -14.15 11.62
N PRO A 118 -0.81 -13.05 11.37
CA PRO A 118 -0.26 -11.70 11.48
C PRO A 118 0.32 -11.38 12.86
N ALA A 119 -0.33 -11.78 13.95
CA ALA A 119 0.17 -11.54 15.31
C ALA A 119 1.54 -12.18 15.55
N LEU A 120 1.72 -13.43 15.13
CA LEU A 120 2.99 -14.14 15.23
C LEU A 120 4.07 -13.51 14.32
N ILE A 121 3.71 -13.11 13.10
CA ILE A 121 4.63 -12.43 12.19
C ILE A 121 5.13 -11.12 12.80
N LEU A 122 4.24 -10.27 13.33
CA LEU A 122 4.60 -8.99 13.93
C LEU A 122 5.42 -9.18 15.22
N THR A 123 5.06 -10.18 16.03
CA THR A 123 5.83 -10.53 17.24
C THR A 123 7.25 -10.95 16.87
N ALA A 124 7.39 -11.87 15.91
CA ALA A 124 8.68 -12.33 15.41
C ALA A 124 9.48 -11.20 14.76
N ALA A 125 8.84 -10.32 13.97
CA ALA A 125 9.48 -9.16 13.35
C ALA A 125 10.07 -8.21 14.39
N GLY A 126 9.29 -7.82 15.42
CA GLY A 126 9.82 -6.98 16.50
C GLY A 126 10.95 -7.65 17.28
N ALA A 127 10.85 -8.97 17.54
CA ALA A 127 11.92 -9.72 18.19
C ALA A 127 13.21 -9.79 17.34
N LEU A 128 13.08 -9.96 16.02
CA LEU A 128 14.20 -9.94 15.08
C LEU A 128 14.86 -8.56 15.01
N CYS A 129 14.07 -7.48 15.04
CA CYS A 129 14.61 -6.12 15.11
C CYS A 129 15.43 -5.90 16.38
N PHE A 130 14.93 -6.34 17.54
CA PHE A 130 15.70 -6.30 18.79
C PHE A 130 16.97 -7.17 18.74
N ALA A 131 16.88 -8.40 18.20
CA ALA A 131 18.05 -9.26 18.03
C ALA A 131 19.09 -8.61 17.10
N GLY A 132 18.62 -7.95 16.03
CA GLY A 132 19.47 -7.20 15.10
C GLY A 132 20.23 -6.05 15.77
N MET A 133 19.62 -5.35 16.73
CA MET A 133 20.30 -4.30 17.50
C MET A 133 21.45 -4.83 18.36
N LEU A 134 21.35 -6.07 18.86
CA LEU A 134 22.44 -6.73 19.60
C LEU A 134 23.57 -7.20 18.68
N MET A 135 23.28 -7.37 17.39
CA MET A 135 24.17 -7.91 16.37
C MET A 135 24.64 -6.82 15.41
N THR A 136 25.36 -5.82 15.92
CA THR A 136 25.91 -4.74 15.10
C THR A 136 26.73 -5.30 13.94
N GLY A 137 26.38 -4.93 12.71
CA GLY A 137 27.04 -5.43 11.49
C GLY A 137 26.54 -6.78 10.97
N LEU A 138 25.91 -7.60 11.81
CA LEU A 138 25.52 -8.99 11.47
C LEU A 138 24.01 -9.20 11.33
N TRP A 139 23.18 -8.21 11.65
CA TRP A 139 21.72 -8.30 11.51
C TRP A 139 21.23 -8.74 10.11
N PRO A 140 21.88 -8.42 8.97
CA PRO A 140 21.43 -8.91 7.66
C PRO A 140 21.56 -10.42 7.52
N LEU A 141 22.45 -11.06 8.28
CA LEU A 141 22.60 -12.51 8.31
C LEU A 141 21.37 -13.21 8.90
N LEU A 142 20.57 -12.54 9.74
CA LEU A 142 19.29 -13.07 10.20
C LEU A 142 18.30 -13.19 9.04
N ILE A 143 18.30 -12.22 8.12
CA ILE A 143 17.46 -12.24 6.91
C ILE A 143 17.93 -13.36 5.98
N VAL A 144 19.25 -13.49 5.78
CA VAL A 144 19.84 -14.58 4.98
C VAL A 144 19.52 -15.95 5.60
N ALA A 145 19.65 -16.10 6.92
CA ALA A 145 19.31 -17.34 7.61
C ALA A 145 17.82 -17.70 7.43
N ALA A 146 16.91 -16.74 7.59
CA ALA A 146 15.50 -16.94 7.32
C ALA A 146 15.22 -17.29 5.85
N ALA A 147 15.93 -16.67 4.91
CA ALA A 147 15.87 -17.02 3.49
C ALA A 147 16.27 -18.49 3.26
N LEU A 148 17.37 -18.95 3.87
CA LEU A 148 17.83 -20.34 3.77
C LEU A 148 16.82 -21.31 4.37
N VAL A 149 16.14 -20.95 5.47
CA VAL A 149 15.05 -21.77 6.04
C VAL A 149 13.89 -21.91 5.06
N PHE A 150 13.49 -20.82 4.37
CA PHE A 150 12.45 -20.88 3.34
C PHE A 150 12.86 -21.77 2.15
N HIS A 151 14.10 -21.66 1.68
CA HIS A 151 14.64 -22.52 0.62
C HIS A 151 14.67 -23.99 1.06
N ALA A 152 15.22 -24.29 2.24
CA ALA A 152 15.25 -25.65 2.78
C ALA A 152 13.83 -26.23 2.90
N ALA A 153 12.88 -25.47 3.45
CA ALA A 153 11.48 -25.88 3.54
C ALA A 153 10.83 -26.12 2.17
N ALA A 154 11.17 -25.31 1.16
CA ALA A 154 10.71 -25.49 -0.21
C ALA A 154 11.27 -26.77 -0.84
N PHE A 155 12.58 -27.00 -0.73
CA PHE A 155 13.26 -28.16 -1.34
C PHE A 155 13.00 -29.48 -0.61
N MET A 156 12.67 -29.46 0.69
CA MET A 156 12.20 -30.65 1.40
C MET A 156 10.81 -31.12 0.94
N GLN A 157 9.95 -30.21 0.45
CA GLN A 157 8.60 -30.53 -0.03
C GLN A 157 8.26 -29.80 -1.34
N PRO A 158 8.99 -30.07 -2.44
CA PRO A 158 8.95 -29.25 -3.66
C PRO A 158 7.56 -29.22 -4.31
N LYS A 159 6.80 -30.32 -4.22
CA LYS A 159 5.45 -30.40 -4.77
C LYS A 159 4.42 -29.52 -4.04
N LYS A 160 4.67 -29.14 -2.78
CA LYS A 160 3.71 -28.41 -1.93
C LYS A 160 4.17 -27.01 -1.54
N ARG A 161 5.48 -26.77 -1.45
CA ARG A 161 6.06 -25.58 -0.81
C ARG A 161 6.92 -24.72 -1.72
N THR A 162 6.91 -24.95 -3.03
CA THR A 162 7.65 -24.13 -4.01
C THR A 162 7.28 -22.65 -4.00
N GLY A 163 6.09 -22.30 -3.51
CA GLY A 163 5.73 -20.89 -3.26
C GLY A 163 6.60 -20.19 -2.22
N LEU A 164 7.26 -20.93 -1.31
CA LEU A 164 8.20 -20.37 -0.33
C LEU A 164 9.49 -19.86 -0.96
N LEU A 165 9.82 -20.28 -2.19
CA LEU A 165 10.98 -19.75 -2.93
C LEU A 165 10.80 -18.28 -3.29
N ILE A 166 9.56 -17.77 -3.39
CA ILE A 166 9.33 -16.34 -3.65
C ILE A 166 9.85 -15.49 -2.47
N PRO A 167 9.31 -15.61 -1.24
CA PRO A 167 9.87 -14.87 -0.11
C PRO A 167 11.31 -15.29 0.21
N GLY A 168 11.67 -16.56 0.02
CA GLY A 168 13.05 -17.03 0.20
C GLY A 168 14.04 -16.29 -0.70
N GLY A 169 13.83 -16.27 -2.00
CA GLY A 169 14.71 -15.60 -2.96
C GLY A 169 14.78 -14.10 -2.76
N ILE A 170 13.64 -13.45 -2.46
CA ILE A 170 13.59 -12.02 -2.11
C ILE A 170 14.50 -11.75 -0.91
N MET A 171 14.29 -12.48 0.19
CA MET A 171 15.07 -12.31 1.41
C MET A 171 16.55 -12.65 1.20
N LEU A 172 16.88 -13.61 0.35
CA LEU A 172 18.28 -13.98 0.08
C LEU A 172 19.02 -12.82 -0.60
N VAL A 173 18.46 -12.27 -1.68
CA VAL A 173 19.07 -11.16 -2.43
C VAL A 173 19.06 -9.88 -1.60
N THR A 174 17.95 -9.55 -0.95
CA THR A 174 17.85 -8.36 -0.09
C THR A 174 18.76 -8.49 1.13
N GLY A 175 18.87 -9.67 1.75
CA GLY A 175 19.79 -9.91 2.87
C GLY A 175 21.26 -9.76 2.46
N GLY A 176 21.63 -10.28 1.28
CA GLY A 176 22.97 -10.07 0.71
C GLY A 176 23.27 -8.60 0.42
N LEU A 177 22.31 -7.86 -0.15
CA LEU A 177 22.42 -6.42 -0.36
C LEU A 177 22.60 -5.67 0.96
N LEU A 178 21.74 -5.91 1.94
CA LEU A 178 21.79 -5.24 3.24
C LEU A 178 23.09 -5.56 3.98
N TRP A 179 23.64 -6.77 3.79
CA TRP A 179 24.96 -7.11 4.31
C TRP A 179 26.05 -6.28 3.64
N PHE A 180 26.05 -6.18 2.32
CA PHE A 180 26.97 -5.31 1.58
C PHE A 180 26.86 -3.83 1.99
N GLU A 181 25.64 -3.29 2.10
CA GLU A 181 25.41 -1.91 2.56
C GLU A 181 25.92 -1.71 3.99
N THR A 182 25.70 -2.68 4.88
CA THR A 182 26.22 -2.62 6.25
C THR A 182 27.75 -2.66 6.28
N LEU A 183 28.40 -3.42 5.40
CA LEU A 183 29.86 -3.48 5.29
C LEU A 183 30.49 -2.21 4.68
N THR A 184 29.68 -1.40 3.98
CA THR A 184 30.11 -0.18 3.30
C THR A 184 29.56 1.08 3.96
N ASP A 185 29.06 0.97 5.20
CA ASP A 185 28.42 2.06 5.94
C ASP A 185 27.36 2.81 5.11
N TRP A 186 26.61 2.06 4.29
CA TRP A 186 25.53 2.55 3.42
C TRP A 186 25.98 3.55 2.34
N THR A 187 27.28 3.60 2.03
CA THR A 187 27.88 4.54 1.07
C THR A 187 27.25 4.42 -0.32
N TYR A 188 26.79 3.23 -0.72
CA TYR A 188 26.26 2.93 -2.06
C TYR A 188 24.74 2.80 -2.12
N ALA A 189 24.02 3.14 -1.04
CA ALA A 189 22.57 2.97 -0.94
C ALA A 189 21.80 3.75 -2.03
N ASN A 190 22.35 4.85 -2.52
CA ASN A 190 21.76 5.66 -3.59
C ASN A 190 21.82 4.98 -4.97
N VAL A 191 22.76 4.06 -5.21
CA VAL A 191 22.94 3.38 -6.50
C VAL A 191 22.52 1.90 -6.47
N SER A 192 22.40 1.31 -5.28
CA SER A 192 22.07 -0.11 -5.13
C SER A 192 20.57 -0.40 -5.11
N TRP A 193 19.72 0.61 -5.07
CA TRP A 193 18.26 0.46 -5.05
C TRP A 193 17.67 -0.46 -6.14
N PRO A 194 18.21 -0.57 -7.37
CA PRO A 194 17.66 -1.49 -8.37
C PRO A 194 17.77 -2.97 -7.95
N VAL A 195 18.69 -3.31 -7.04
CA VAL A 195 18.87 -4.67 -6.50
C VAL A 195 17.62 -5.14 -5.76
N TYR A 196 16.82 -4.25 -5.16
CA TYR A 196 15.54 -4.62 -4.56
C TYR A 196 14.53 -5.13 -5.61
N LEU A 197 14.53 -4.58 -6.83
CA LEU A 197 13.70 -5.10 -7.92
C LEU A 197 14.19 -6.46 -8.42
N PHE A 198 15.51 -6.63 -8.51
CA PHE A 198 16.12 -7.92 -8.82
C PHE A 198 15.82 -8.97 -7.76
N ALA A 199 15.72 -8.61 -6.48
CA ALA A 199 15.33 -9.53 -5.42
C ALA A 199 13.93 -10.12 -5.66
N VAL A 200 12.96 -9.30 -6.05
CA VAL A 200 11.60 -9.75 -6.41
C VAL A 200 11.63 -10.59 -7.69
N ALA A 201 12.38 -10.15 -8.70
CA ALA A 201 12.53 -10.90 -9.94
C ALA A 201 13.14 -12.29 -9.71
N PHE A 202 14.16 -12.37 -8.86
CA PHE A 202 14.85 -13.59 -8.48
C PHE A 202 13.92 -14.56 -7.76
N GLY A 203 13.19 -14.13 -6.72
CA GLY A 203 12.23 -14.99 -6.02
C GLY A 203 11.12 -15.53 -6.93
N LEU A 204 10.58 -14.70 -7.85
CA LEU A 204 9.60 -15.14 -8.84
C LEU A 204 10.20 -16.13 -9.85
N PHE A 205 11.45 -15.90 -10.27
CA PHE A 205 12.17 -16.77 -11.19
C PHE A 205 12.51 -18.13 -10.57
N GLU A 206 12.93 -18.18 -9.31
CA GLU A 206 13.15 -19.43 -8.58
C GLU A 206 11.86 -20.23 -8.43
N ALA A 207 10.77 -19.57 -8.06
CA ALA A 207 9.46 -20.21 -7.98
C ALA A 207 8.97 -20.73 -9.34
N TRP A 208 9.32 -20.04 -10.44
CA TRP A 208 9.08 -20.54 -11.79
C TRP A 208 9.96 -21.76 -12.14
N MET A 209 11.26 -21.69 -11.84
CA MET A 209 12.25 -22.70 -12.21
C MET A 209 12.01 -24.03 -11.50
N PHE A 210 11.79 -23.98 -10.18
CA PHE A 210 11.65 -25.15 -9.33
C PHE A 210 10.19 -25.51 -9.02
N GLY A 211 9.24 -24.62 -9.31
CA GLY A 211 7.80 -24.84 -9.12
C GLY A 211 7.08 -25.32 -10.37
N ARG A 212 5.78 -25.02 -10.43
CA ARG A 212 5.00 -25.20 -11.65
C ARG A 212 5.42 -24.07 -12.58
N LYS A 213 6.11 -24.36 -13.70
CA LYS A 213 6.64 -23.43 -14.71
C LYS A 213 5.56 -22.51 -15.35
N GLN A 214 4.89 -21.71 -14.54
CA GLN A 214 3.80 -20.83 -14.91
C GLN A 214 4.36 -19.64 -15.68
N ARG A 215 3.88 -19.44 -16.91
CA ARG A 215 4.34 -18.33 -17.76
C ARG A 215 4.19 -16.96 -17.10
N GLY A 216 3.18 -16.79 -16.23
CA GLY A 216 2.98 -15.55 -15.47
C GLY A 216 4.16 -15.20 -14.57
N LEU A 217 4.69 -16.17 -13.81
CA LEU A 217 5.84 -15.94 -12.92
C LEU A 217 7.09 -15.52 -13.71
N LEU A 218 7.37 -16.19 -14.83
CA LEU A 218 8.50 -15.84 -15.69
C LEU A 218 8.32 -14.47 -16.33
N ALA A 219 7.11 -14.14 -16.80
CA ALA A 219 6.82 -12.84 -17.39
C ALA A 219 7.00 -11.72 -16.35
N SER A 220 6.46 -11.89 -15.15
CA SER A 220 6.65 -10.93 -14.05
C SER A 220 8.11 -10.78 -13.65
N ALA A 221 8.86 -11.89 -13.55
CA ALA A 221 10.29 -11.84 -13.29
C ALA A 221 11.05 -11.10 -14.40
N ALA A 222 10.77 -11.38 -15.67
CA ALA A 222 11.41 -10.71 -16.80
C ALA A 222 11.11 -9.21 -16.84
N VAL A 223 9.87 -8.81 -16.57
CA VAL A 223 9.48 -7.39 -16.48
C VAL A 223 10.24 -6.71 -15.33
N LEU A 224 10.26 -7.30 -14.14
CA LEU A 224 10.99 -6.73 -13.00
C LEU A 224 12.50 -6.66 -13.23
N CYS A 225 13.09 -7.68 -13.88
CA CYS A 225 14.49 -7.62 -14.32
C CYS A 225 14.73 -6.47 -15.30
N ALA A 226 13.85 -6.27 -16.29
CA ALA A 226 13.99 -5.17 -17.24
C ALA A 226 13.89 -3.79 -16.55
N ILE A 227 12.96 -3.64 -15.60
CA ILE A 227 12.84 -2.41 -14.79
C ILE A 227 14.09 -2.22 -13.91
N GLY A 228 14.62 -3.29 -13.29
CA GLY A 228 15.85 -3.24 -12.51
C GLY A 228 17.07 -2.85 -13.34
N ILE A 229 17.22 -3.42 -14.54
CA ILE A 229 18.28 -3.06 -15.50
C ILE A 229 18.15 -1.58 -15.88
N PHE A 230 16.95 -1.11 -16.19
CA PHE A 230 16.69 0.30 -16.45
C PHE A 230 17.10 1.17 -15.25
N GLY A 231 16.79 0.76 -14.02
CA GLY A 231 17.21 1.45 -12.80
C GLY A 231 18.73 1.59 -12.67
N ILE A 232 19.51 0.56 -13.07
CA ILE A 232 20.97 0.68 -13.13
C ILE A 232 21.40 1.77 -14.13
N PHE A 233 20.78 1.80 -15.31
CA PHE A 233 21.08 2.84 -16.31
C PHE A 233 20.69 4.24 -15.84
N THR A 234 19.62 4.40 -15.05
CA THR A 234 19.25 5.70 -14.47
C THR A 234 20.31 6.23 -13.50
N ASN A 235 21.00 5.34 -12.78
CA ASN A 235 22.07 5.75 -11.88
C ASN A 235 23.35 6.17 -12.64
N ALA A 236 23.55 5.66 -13.85
CA ALA A 236 24.74 5.93 -14.67
C ALA A 236 24.57 7.09 -15.66
N ASN A 237 23.33 7.51 -15.96
CA ASN A 237 23.05 8.47 -17.01
C ASN A 237 21.85 9.38 -16.66
N GLU A 238 22.14 10.68 -16.44
CA GLU A 238 21.14 11.69 -16.09
C GLU A 238 20.03 11.82 -17.14
N VAL A 239 20.36 11.74 -18.43
CA VAL A 239 19.37 11.84 -19.52
C VAL A 239 18.37 10.68 -19.45
N ILE A 240 18.85 9.46 -19.17
CA ILE A 240 17.99 8.28 -18.98
C ILE A 240 17.14 8.44 -17.70
N SER A 241 17.73 8.97 -16.62
CA SER A 241 17.02 9.25 -15.37
C SER A 241 15.85 10.21 -15.57
N GLU A 242 16.09 11.35 -16.22
CA GLU A 242 15.10 12.40 -16.41
C GLU A 242 14.02 12.04 -17.44
N ARG A 243 14.42 11.39 -18.54
CA ARG A 243 13.55 11.20 -19.72
C ARG A 243 13.12 9.76 -19.97
N GLY A 244 13.80 8.79 -19.39
CA GLY A 244 13.60 7.37 -19.70
C GLY A 244 12.47 6.69 -18.93
N TRP A 245 12.06 7.23 -17.77
CA TRP A 245 11.06 6.59 -16.90
C TRP A 245 9.69 6.32 -17.56
N PRO A 246 9.18 7.10 -18.56
CA PRO A 246 7.94 6.77 -19.25
C PRO A 246 8.00 5.43 -20.01
N ALA A 247 9.20 4.99 -20.43
CA ALA A 247 9.39 3.69 -21.06
C ALA A 247 9.04 2.53 -20.12
N LEU A 248 9.21 2.69 -18.81
CA LEU A 248 8.79 1.69 -17.82
C LEU A 248 7.27 1.52 -17.80
N ILE A 249 6.53 2.63 -17.91
CA ILE A 249 5.06 2.61 -17.97
C ILE A 249 4.59 1.92 -19.25
N LEU A 250 5.24 2.21 -20.38
CA LEU A 250 4.95 1.55 -21.65
C LEU A 250 5.30 0.06 -21.65
N LEU A 251 6.40 -0.33 -20.99
CA LEU A 251 6.76 -1.74 -20.79
C LEU A 251 5.69 -2.48 -19.97
N LEU A 252 5.19 -1.86 -18.90
CA LEU A 252 4.08 -2.40 -18.11
C LEU A 252 2.80 -2.49 -18.93
N ALA A 253 2.48 -1.46 -19.73
CA ALA A 253 1.36 -1.49 -20.66
C ALA A 253 1.45 -2.69 -21.60
N ALA A 254 2.62 -2.89 -22.24
CA ALA A 254 2.87 -4.04 -23.10
C ALA A 254 2.70 -5.37 -22.36
N ALA A 255 3.17 -5.47 -21.11
CA ALA A 255 3.02 -6.66 -20.29
C ALA A 255 1.55 -7.05 -20.04
N PHE A 256 0.63 -6.09 -19.96
CA PHE A 256 -0.82 -6.35 -19.88
C PHE A 256 -1.45 -6.77 -21.22
N HIS A 257 -0.93 -6.28 -22.35
CA HIS A 257 -1.46 -6.56 -23.69
C HIS A 257 -0.96 -7.89 -24.27
N ILE A 258 0.30 -8.25 -24.04
CA ILE A 258 0.93 -9.47 -24.61
C ILE A 258 0.14 -10.76 -24.31
N PRO A 259 -0.37 -11.01 -23.08
CA PRO A 259 -1.15 -12.22 -22.80
C PRO A 259 -2.46 -12.31 -23.59
N ILE A 260 -2.97 -11.19 -24.11
CA ILE A 260 -4.26 -11.13 -24.82
C ILE A 260 -4.08 -11.22 -26.33
N PHE A 261 -3.04 -10.57 -26.87
CA PHE A 261 -2.77 -10.56 -28.32
C PHE A 261 -1.70 -11.57 -28.75
N GLY A 262 -1.12 -12.31 -27.81
CA GLY A 262 -0.12 -13.33 -28.09
C GLY A 262 -0.68 -14.62 -28.70
N PRO A 263 0.19 -15.58 -29.06
CA PRO A 263 -0.21 -16.82 -29.75
C PRO A 263 -1.18 -17.73 -28.97
N LYS A 264 -1.26 -17.55 -27.65
CA LYS A 264 -2.17 -18.29 -26.74
C LYS A 264 -2.93 -17.28 -25.87
N PRO A 265 -3.99 -16.67 -26.40
CA PRO A 265 -4.65 -15.52 -25.75
C PRO A 265 -5.40 -15.94 -24.48
N VAL A 266 -5.22 -15.15 -23.42
CA VAL A 266 -5.97 -15.29 -22.16
C VAL A 266 -7.36 -14.66 -22.34
N LYS A 267 -8.42 -15.38 -21.93
CA LYS A 267 -9.82 -14.94 -22.08
C LYS A 267 -10.26 -13.87 -21.06
N SER A 268 -9.33 -13.10 -20.51
CA SER A 268 -9.60 -12.07 -19.51
C SER A 268 -9.37 -10.68 -20.08
N ALA A 269 -10.32 -10.20 -20.89
CA ALA A 269 -10.26 -8.85 -21.47
C ALA A 269 -10.17 -7.74 -20.41
N GLY A 270 -10.51 -8.03 -19.14
CA GLY A 270 -10.36 -7.10 -18.02
C GLY A 270 -8.92 -6.62 -17.80
N LEU A 271 -7.91 -7.40 -18.22
CA LEU A 271 -6.50 -6.97 -18.13
C LEU A 271 -6.15 -5.83 -19.09
N LEU A 272 -6.95 -5.61 -20.15
CA LEU A 272 -6.75 -4.47 -21.05
C LEU A 272 -7.10 -3.14 -20.39
N VAL A 273 -7.95 -3.11 -19.35
CA VAL A 273 -8.27 -1.85 -18.68
C VAL A 273 -7.03 -1.18 -18.09
N PRO A 274 -6.26 -1.82 -17.18
CA PRO A 274 -5.01 -1.25 -16.71
C PRO A 274 -3.97 -1.14 -17.83
N GLY A 275 -3.94 -2.07 -18.79
CA GLY A 275 -3.05 -2.02 -19.94
C GLY A 275 -3.22 -0.74 -20.77
N GLY A 276 -4.43 -0.44 -21.22
CA GLY A 276 -4.76 0.72 -22.03
C GLY A 276 -4.59 2.05 -21.29
N ILE A 277 -4.91 2.07 -19.99
CA ILE A 277 -4.62 3.24 -19.15
C ILE A 277 -3.12 3.53 -19.13
N LEU A 278 -2.30 2.50 -18.85
CA LEU A 278 -0.84 2.64 -18.84
C LEU A 278 -0.29 2.99 -20.23
N LEU A 279 -0.87 2.48 -21.30
CA LEU A 279 -0.44 2.79 -22.67
C LEU A 279 -0.61 4.28 -22.97
N ILE A 280 -1.83 4.81 -22.80
CA ILE A 280 -2.11 6.23 -23.09
C ILE A 280 -1.36 7.15 -22.12
N THR A 281 -1.30 6.79 -20.84
CA THR A 281 -0.57 7.58 -19.83
C THR A 281 0.94 7.57 -20.10
N GLY A 282 1.50 6.42 -20.51
CA GLY A 282 2.91 6.31 -20.88
C GLY A 282 3.25 7.15 -22.12
N LEU A 283 2.38 7.15 -23.14
CA LEU A 283 2.53 8.01 -24.32
C LEU A 283 2.45 9.50 -23.97
N LEU A 284 1.51 9.88 -23.09
CA LEU A 284 1.43 11.23 -22.55
C LEU A 284 2.74 11.62 -21.86
N PHE A 285 3.28 10.76 -20.99
CA PHE A 285 4.50 11.08 -20.29
C PHE A 285 5.73 11.14 -21.19
N VAL A 286 5.81 10.36 -22.27
CA VAL A 286 6.84 10.54 -23.31
C VAL A 286 6.75 11.94 -23.92
N PHE A 287 5.54 12.42 -24.21
CA PHE A 287 5.32 13.76 -24.74
C PHE A 287 5.69 14.85 -23.71
N GLU A 288 5.26 14.71 -22.45
CA GLU A 288 5.56 15.66 -21.39
C GLU A 288 7.06 15.75 -21.12
N THR A 289 7.78 14.62 -21.02
CA THR A 289 9.23 14.66 -20.82
C THR A 289 9.96 15.21 -22.04
N ALA A 290 9.51 14.91 -23.26
CA ALA A 290 10.09 15.47 -24.49
C ALA A 290 9.91 17.00 -24.59
N THR A 291 8.86 17.55 -23.99
CA THR A 291 8.55 18.98 -23.98
C THR A 291 8.93 19.68 -22.68
N ASN A 292 9.69 19.02 -21.81
CA ASN A 292 10.06 19.49 -20.47
C ASN A 292 8.84 20.00 -19.67
N TRP A 293 7.72 19.27 -19.75
CA TRP A 293 6.48 19.54 -19.04
C TRP A 293 5.79 20.88 -19.38
N SER A 294 6.21 21.53 -20.47
CA SER A 294 5.69 22.83 -20.90
C SER A 294 4.17 22.84 -21.12
N TYR A 295 3.59 21.69 -21.48
CA TYR A 295 2.16 21.55 -21.79
C TYR A 295 1.34 20.85 -20.70
N SER A 296 1.95 20.51 -19.57
CA SER A 296 1.30 19.77 -18.47
C SER A 296 0.01 20.44 -17.97
N GLY A 297 -0.08 21.77 -18.04
CA GLY A 297 -1.27 22.53 -17.68
C GLY A 297 -2.47 22.33 -18.60
N VAL A 298 -2.27 21.84 -19.83
CA VAL A 298 -3.34 21.66 -20.84
C VAL A 298 -3.56 20.21 -21.24
N THR A 299 -2.61 19.32 -20.98
CA THR A 299 -2.68 17.90 -21.37
C THR A 299 -3.32 17.00 -20.33
N TRP A 300 -3.60 17.48 -19.12
CA TRP A 300 -4.27 16.71 -18.07
C TRP A 300 -5.58 16.00 -18.52
N PRO A 301 -6.40 16.50 -19.47
CA PRO A 301 -7.57 15.76 -19.92
C PRO A 301 -7.24 14.43 -20.62
N VAL A 302 -5.99 14.24 -21.06
CA VAL A 302 -5.51 12.96 -21.60
C VAL A 302 -5.58 11.83 -20.56
N TYR A 303 -5.49 12.12 -19.25
CA TYR A 303 -5.70 11.10 -18.22
C TYR A 303 -7.14 10.55 -18.22
N LEU A 304 -8.13 11.38 -18.54
CA LEU A 304 -9.52 10.91 -18.73
C LEU A 304 -9.64 10.06 -20.00
N LEU A 305 -8.95 10.44 -21.08
CA LEU A 305 -8.87 9.61 -22.29
C LEU A 305 -8.17 8.27 -22.02
N ALA A 306 -7.16 8.23 -21.16
CA ALA A 306 -6.49 6.98 -20.78
C ALA A 306 -7.47 6.00 -20.12
N ALA A 307 -8.29 6.49 -19.17
CA ALA A 307 -9.36 5.71 -18.57
C ALA A 307 -10.43 5.27 -19.58
N ALA A 308 -10.83 6.18 -20.48
CA ALA A 308 -11.78 5.87 -21.55
C ALA A 308 -11.23 4.79 -22.50
N PHE A 309 -9.95 4.86 -22.84
CA PHE A 309 -9.27 3.93 -23.73
C PHE A 309 -9.19 2.53 -23.10
N GLY A 310 -8.78 2.41 -21.83
CA GLY A 310 -8.77 1.11 -21.15
C GLY A 310 -10.17 0.45 -21.09
N LEU A 311 -11.21 1.23 -20.82
CA LEU A 311 -12.60 0.74 -20.87
C LEU A 311 -13.05 0.40 -22.31
N PHE A 312 -12.59 1.16 -23.29
CA PHE A 312 -12.86 0.90 -24.71
C PHE A 312 -12.24 -0.41 -25.19
N GLU A 313 -11.01 -0.72 -24.78
CA GLU A 313 -10.39 -2.01 -25.06
C GLU A 313 -11.16 -3.16 -24.42
N LEU A 314 -11.60 -3.00 -23.16
CA LEU A 314 -12.48 -3.98 -22.52
C LEU A 314 -13.80 -4.13 -23.27
N TRP A 315 -14.40 -3.05 -23.76
CA TRP A 315 -15.61 -3.14 -24.57
C TRP A 315 -15.34 -3.89 -25.88
N LEU A 316 -14.27 -3.53 -26.60
CA LEU A 316 -13.96 -4.08 -27.91
C LEU A 316 -13.65 -5.58 -27.85
N PHE A 317 -12.85 -6.00 -26.87
CA PHE A 317 -12.33 -7.37 -26.75
C PHE A 317 -13.01 -8.22 -25.65
N GLY A 318 -13.80 -7.60 -24.77
CA GLY A 318 -14.53 -8.26 -23.67
C GLY A 318 -16.00 -8.55 -23.96
N GLY A 319 -16.38 -8.69 -25.23
CA GLY A 319 -17.72 -9.10 -25.65
C GLY A 319 -18.71 -7.95 -25.89
N LYS A 320 -18.23 -6.71 -26.12
CA LYS A 320 -19.03 -5.57 -26.58
C LYS A 320 -20.24 -5.24 -25.73
N GLN A 321 -20.11 -5.36 -24.40
CA GLN A 321 -21.18 -5.03 -23.46
C GLN A 321 -21.61 -3.57 -23.60
N LYS A 322 -22.84 -3.32 -24.05
CA LYS A 322 -23.35 -1.95 -24.31
C LYS A 322 -23.28 -1.03 -23.09
N ALA A 323 -23.32 -1.59 -21.87
CA ALA A 323 -23.20 -0.83 -20.63
C ALA A 323 -21.89 -0.04 -20.52
N LEU A 324 -20.78 -0.54 -21.09
CA LEU A 324 -19.47 0.12 -21.08
C LEU A 324 -19.42 1.36 -21.98
N LEU A 325 -20.28 1.46 -22.99
CA LEU A 325 -20.30 2.62 -23.89
C LEU A 325 -20.66 3.92 -23.16
N ILE A 326 -21.44 3.83 -22.08
CA ILE A 326 -21.82 5.00 -21.28
C ILE A 326 -20.58 5.63 -20.62
N PRO A 327 -19.81 4.91 -19.76
CA PRO A 327 -18.62 5.50 -19.16
C PRO A 327 -17.55 5.88 -20.19
N ILE A 328 -17.37 5.10 -21.27
CA ILE A 328 -16.45 5.47 -22.36
C ILE A 328 -16.87 6.80 -22.99
N ALA A 329 -18.13 6.95 -23.38
CA ALA A 329 -18.61 8.17 -24.02
C ALA A 329 -18.52 9.37 -23.07
N VAL A 330 -18.90 9.21 -21.80
CA VAL A 330 -18.80 10.28 -20.80
C VAL A 330 -17.35 10.72 -20.63
N LEU A 331 -16.42 9.79 -20.38
CA LEU A 331 -15.01 10.14 -20.18
C LEU A 331 -14.40 10.78 -21.42
N THR A 332 -14.66 10.25 -22.61
CA THR A 332 -14.17 10.82 -23.88
C THR A 332 -14.73 12.21 -24.14
N LEU A 333 -16.06 12.39 -24.03
CA LEU A 333 -16.69 13.69 -24.23
C LEU A 333 -16.18 14.71 -23.22
N THR A 334 -16.12 14.35 -21.94
CA THR A 334 -15.59 15.24 -20.89
C THR A 334 -14.13 15.60 -21.17
N ALA A 335 -13.29 14.66 -21.59
CA ALA A 335 -11.91 14.97 -21.94
C ALA A 335 -11.82 15.95 -23.13
N LEU A 336 -12.59 15.72 -24.19
CA LEU A 336 -12.65 16.63 -25.35
C LEU A 336 -13.16 18.01 -24.97
N CYS A 337 -14.16 18.09 -24.08
CA CYS A 337 -14.68 19.34 -23.52
C CYS A 337 -13.57 20.16 -22.86
N PHE A 338 -12.80 19.53 -21.99
CA PHE A 338 -11.67 20.18 -21.33
C PHE A 338 -10.55 20.55 -22.32
N MET A 339 -10.26 19.73 -23.34
CA MET A 339 -9.28 20.11 -24.37
C MET A 339 -9.73 21.33 -25.19
N MET A 340 -11.02 21.43 -25.51
CA MET A 340 -11.59 22.58 -26.21
C MET A 340 -11.52 23.87 -25.38
N THR A 341 -11.49 23.76 -24.05
CA THR A 341 -11.35 24.90 -23.11
C THR A 341 -10.02 25.64 -23.30
N TYR A 342 -8.99 24.95 -23.81
CA TYR A 342 -7.66 25.52 -24.06
C TYR A 342 -7.46 25.99 -25.51
N GLN A 343 -8.50 25.94 -26.35
CA GLN A 343 -8.47 26.48 -27.71
C GLN A 343 -8.85 27.96 -27.71
N PRO A 344 -8.18 28.82 -28.50
CA PRO A 344 -8.49 30.25 -28.57
C PRO A 344 -9.86 30.57 -29.17
N ILE A 345 -10.58 29.56 -29.66
CA ILE A 345 -11.79 29.69 -30.48
C ILE A 345 -13.07 29.74 -29.63
N VAL A 346 -13.12 29.07 -28.46
CA VAL A 346 -14.32 29.00 -27.63
C VAL A 346 -13.98 29.38 -26.18
N PRO A 347 -14.40 30.57 -25.71
CA PRO A 347 -14.17 30.95 -24.32
C PRO A 347 -14.90 30.00 -23.37
N VAL A 348 -14.23 29.64 -22.27
CA VAL A 348 -14.71 28.71 -21.23
C VAL A 348 -16.11 29.07 -20.70
N SER A 349 -16.41 30.37 -20.68
CA SER A 349 -17.70 30.94 -20.26
C SER A 349 -18.86 30.54 -21.17
N VAL A 350 -18.61 30.16 -22.43
CA VAL A 350 -19.64 29.75 -23.40
C VAL A 350 -19.73 28.23 -23.50
N PHE A 351 -18.61 27.53 -23.30
CA PHE A 351 -18.51 26.08 -23.46
C PHE A 351 -19.42 25.30 -22.49
N TRP A 352 -19.29 25.53 -21.17
CA TRP A 352 -20.07 24.80 -20.16
C TRP A 352 -21.58 25.05 -20.27
N PRO A 353 -22.05 26.30 -20.44
CA PRO A 353 -23.48 26.56 -20.65
C PRO A 353 -24.03 25.88 -21.91
N ALA A 354 -23.32 25.94 -23.05
CA ALA A 354 -23.75 25.30 -24.29
C ALA A 354 -23.85 23.77 -24.14
N LEU A 355 -22.87 23.14 -23.47
CA LEU A 355 -22.88 21.71 -23.19
C LEU A 355 -24.10 21.31 -22.35
N PHE A 356 -24.38 22.04 -21.26
CA PHE A 356 -25.54 21.74 -20.41
C PHE A 356 -26.87 21.94 -21.14
N VAL A 357 -26.97 22.96 -22.00
CA VAL A 357 -28.15 23.19 -22.85
C VAL A 357 -28.35 22.02 -23.82
N LEU A 358 -27.29 21.56 -24.49
CA LEU A 358 -27.36 20.42 -25.40
C LEU A 358 -27.73 19.11 -24.70
N ILE A 359 -27.20 18.86 -23.49
CA ILE A 359 -27.59 17.71 -22.66
C ILE A 359 -29.08 17.81 -22.29
N GLY A 360 -29.55 19.00 -21.88
CA GLY A 360 -30.95 19.26 -21.59
C GLY A 360 -31.86 18.99 -22.78
N ILE A 361 -31.50 19.48 -23.97
CA ILE A 361 -32.24 19.22 -25.22
C ILE A 361 -32.25 17.72 -25.55
N ALA A 362 -31.11 17.04 -25.44
CA ALA A 362 -31.03 15.59 -25.71
C ALA A 362 -31.90 14.77 -24.75
N LEU A 363 -31.95 15.12 -23.46
CA LEU A 363 -32.82 14.46 -22.49
C LEU A 363 -34.31 14.69 -22.76
N MET A 364 -34.68 15.88 -23.26
CA MET A 364 -36.06 16.20 -23.65
C MET A 364 -36.47 15.54 -24.97
N ALA A 365 -35.56 15.44 -25.94
CA ALA A 365 -35.84 14.87 -27.26
C ALA A 365 -35.82 13.33 -27.28
N PHE A 366 -35.08 12.69 -26.37
CA PHE A 366 -34.98 11.22 -26.28
C PHE A 366 -35.50 10.68 -24.93
N PRO A 367 -36.80 10.82 -24.62
CA PRO A 367 -37.37 10.25 -23.40
C PRO A 367 -37.16 8.73 -23.41
N LYS A 368 -36.61 8.19 -22.31
CA LYS A 368 -36.43 6.74 -22.12
C LYS A 368 -37.78 6.04 -22.34
N LYS A 369 -37.85 5.17 -23.35
CA LYS A 369 -38.98 4.26 -23.53
C LYS A 369 -39.17 3.47 -22.23
N LYS A 370 -40.31 3.64 -21.55
CA LYS A 370 -40.67 2.83 -20.37
C LYS A 370 -40.51 1.36 -20.76
N ARG A 371 -39.62 0.63 -20.08
CA ARG A 371 -39.61 -0.83 -20.13
C ARG A 371 -40.93 -1.27 -19.53
N GLY A 372 -41.82 -1.79 -20.38
CA GLY A 372 -43.15 -2.26 -20.02
C GLY A 372 -43.09 -3.37 -18.98
N ALA A 373 -44.14 -3.41 -18.17
CA ALA A 373 -44.54 -4.50 -17.30
C ALA A 373 -44.80 -5.79 -18.10
#